data_AF-A0A1P8V171-F1
#
_entry.id   AF-A0A1P8V171-F1
#
_cell.length_a   1.000
_cell.length_b   1.000
_cell.length_c   1.000
_cell.angle_alpha   90.00
_cell.angle_beta   90.00
_cell.angle_gamma   90.00
#
_symmetry.space_group_name_H-M   'P 1'
#
loop_
_entity.id
_entity.type
_entity.pdbx_description
1 polymer ?
#
loop_
_entity_poly.entity_id
_entity_poly.type
_entity_poly.pdbx_seq_one_letter_code
_entity_poly.pdbx_strand_id
1 'polypeptide(L)'
;MDASREPVTEARERALSHADITEGVRRATSCLPKWYPEAITVGMTDDELTAALQRVLGIHGGSGARGCLHVEYQGAGLKIWVSWALVNNYGRPPTVQGQRTVDLVRMIYDIPDPSNAQASLF
;
A
#
# COMPACT_ATOMS: atom_id res chain seq x y z
N MET A 1 18.65 -16.02 41.88
CA MET A 1 18.81 -15.10 40.75
C MET A 1 19.18 -15.92 39.55
N ASP A 2 18.68 -15.50 38.39
CA ASP A 2 19.01 -15.98 37.04
C ASP A 2 18.15 -17.11 36.48
N ALA A 3 17.00 -16.69 35.92
CA ALA A 3 16.24 -17.46 34.95
C ALA A 3 16.54 -16.84 33.57
N SER A 4 17.33 -17.56 32.79
CA SER A 4 17.33 -17.64 31.33
C SER A 4 16.60 -16.50 30.62
N ARG A 5 17.31 -15.40 30.38
CA ARG A 5 16.95 -14.50 29.28
C ARG A 5 17.84 -14.87 28.09
N GLU A 6 17.41 -15.90 27.37
CA GLU A 6 17.86 -16.14 26.00
C GLU A 6 17.78 -14.78 25.27
N PRO A 7 18.88 -14.28 24.68
CA PRO A 7 18.81 -13.05 23.91
C PRO A 7 17.82 -13.30 22.77
N VAL A 8 16.76 -12.49 22.73
CA VAL A 8 15.75 -12.49 21.66
C VAL A 8 16.52 -12.45 20.35
N THR A 9 16.59 -13.60 19.69
CA THR A 9 17.35 -13.80 18.46
C THR A 9 16.97 -12.68 17.52
N GLU A 10 17.98 -11.89 17.16
CA GLU A 10 17.89 -10.80 16.21
C GLU A 10 16.98 -11.22 15.07
N ALA A 11 15.86 -10.52 14.91
CA ALA A 11 15.04 -10.63 13.72
C ALA A 11 15.92 -10.18 12.56
N ARG A 12 16.69 -11.12 11.99
CA ARG A 12 17.38 -10.97 10.71
C ARG A 12 16.39 -10.28 9.81
N GLU A 13 16.73 -9.05 9.39
CA GLU A 13 15.89 -8.17 8.58
C GLU A 13 15.32 -8.98 7.42
N ARG A 14 14.10 -9.48 7.59
CA ARG A 14 13.44 -10.25 6.54
C ARG A 14 13.21 -9.26 5.41
N ALA A 15 13.95 -9.44 4.32
CA ALA A 15 13.78 -8.63 3.13
C ALA A 15 12.30 -8.71 2.69
N LEU A 16 11.72 -7.56 2.33
CA LEU A 16 10.37 -7.51 1.81
C LEU A 16 10.35 -8.19 0.44
N SER A 17 9.54 -9.22 0.32
CA SER A 17 9.21 -9.80 -0.99
C SER A 17 8.23 -8.91 -1.75
N HIS A 18 8.09 -9.14 -3.05
CA HIS A 18 7.05 -8.45 -3.83
C HIS A 18 5.65 -8.71 -3.26
N ALA A 19 5.38 -9.93 -2.80
CA ALA A 19 4.11 -10.28 -2.16
C ALA A 19 3.86 -9.47 -0.88
N ASP A 20 4.90 -9.21 -0.08
CA ASP A 20 4.80 -8.41 1.13
C ASP A 20 4.43 -6.96 0.81
N ILE A 21 5.03 -6.41 -0.25
CA ILE A 21 4.73 -5.05 -0.73
C ILE A 21 3.27 -4.97 -1.21
N THR A 22 2.84 -5.93 -2.03
CA THR A 22 1.47 -5.99 -2.55
C THR A 22 0.44 -6.12 -1.42
N GLU A 23 0.70 -6.96 -0.41
CA GLU A 23 -0.16 -7.08 0.76
C GLU A 23 -0.18 -5.80 1.59
N GLY A 24 0.97 -5.14 1.78
CA GLY A 24 1.04 -3.86 2.48
C GLY A 24 0.22 -2.77 1.79
N VAL A 25 0.32 -2.68 0.45
CA VAL A 25 -0.48 -1.75 -0.35
C VAL A 25 -1.98 -2.09 -0.27
N ARG A 26 -2.34 -3.37 -0.37
CA ARG A 26 -3.74 -3.83 -0.21
C ARG A 26 -4.31 -3.41 1.14
N ARG A 27 -3.54 -3.54 2.23
CA ARG A 27 -3.96 -3.11 3.57
C ARG A 27 -4.18 -1.60 3.65
N ALA A 28 -3.19 -0.82 3.19
CA ALA A 28 -3.26 0.65 3.18
C ALA A 28 -4.47 1.17 2.40
N THR A 29 -4.85 0.47 1.34
CA THR A 29 -5.90 0.89 0.40
C THR A 29 -7.20 0.11 0.55
N SER A 30 -7.36 -0.69 1.61
CA SER A 30 -8.50 -1.61 1.79
C SER A 30 -9.88 -0.92 1.87
N CYS A 31 -9.91 0.39 2.11
CA CYS A 31 -11.13 1.20 2.07
C CYS A 31 -11.54 1.60 0.65
N LEU A 32 -10.64 1.56 -0.34
CA LEU A 32 -10.93 1.94 -1.72
C LEU A 32 -12.15 1.20 -2.30
N PRO A 33 -12.22 -0.15 -2.28
CA PRO A 33 -13.40 -0.87 -2.78
C PRO A 33 -14.66 -0.66 -1.95
N LYS A 34 -14.54 -0.21 -0.70
CA LYS A 34 -15.70 0.10 0.14
C LYS A 34 -16.28 1.48 -0.17
N TRP A 35 -15.42 2.43 -0.54
CA TRP A 35 -15.80 3.83 -0.76
C TRP A 35 -16.11 4.13 -2.22
N TYR A 36 -15.55 3.36 -3.16
CA TYR A 36 -15.67 3.55 -4.60
C TYR A 36 -16.01 2.27 -5.36
N PRO A 37 -17.00 1.45 -4.93
CA PRO A 37 -17.26 0.16 -5.57
C PRO A 37 -17.69 0.29 -7.04
N GLU A 38 -18.52 1.28 -7.37
CA GLU A 38 -19.00 1.52 -8.73
C GLU A 38 -17.87 2.04 -9.63
N ALA A 39 -17.06 2.98 -9.14
CA ALA A 39 -15.96 3.57 -9.91
C ALA A 39 -14.87 2.54 -10.23
N ILE A 40 -14.56 1.62 -9.31
CA ILE A 40 -13.65 0.49 -9.59
C ILE A 40 -14.19 -0.38 -10.72
N THR A 41 -15.49 -0.67 -10.71
CA THR A 41 -16.14 -1.54 -11.70
C THR A 41 -16.16 -0.89 -13.09
N VAL A 42 -16.46 0.40 -13.16
CA VAL A 42 -16.48 1.15 -14.43
C VAL A 42 -15.06 1.40 -14.96
N GLY A 43 -14.08 1.51 -14.08
CA GLY A 43 -12.73 1.93 -14.38
C GLY A 43 -12.49 3.37 -13.98
N MET A 44 -11.22 3.68 -13.74
CA MET A 44 -10.75 4.99 -13.30
C MET A 44 -9.51 5.37 -14.10
N THR A 45 -9.45 6.61 -14.56
CA THR A 45 -8.22 7.21 -15.07
C THR A 45 -7.18 7.36 -13.96
N ASP A 46 -5.93 7.59 -14.33
CA ASP A 46 -4.85 7.78 -13.34
C ASP A 46 -5.10 8.99 -12.42
N ASP A 47 -5.66 10.07 -12.94
CA ASP A 47 -6.00 11.26 -12.15
C ASP A 47 -7.13 10.98 -11.15
N GLU A 48 -8.18 10.29 -11.60
CA GLU A 48 -9.29 9.90 -10.73
C GLU A 48 -8.82 8.92 -9.64
N LEU A 49 -8.02 7.92 -10.01
CA LEU A 49 -7.49 6.94 -9.08
C LEU A 49 -6.52 7.61 -8.08
N THR A 50 -5.71 8.55 -8.54
CA THR A 50 -4.84 9.37 -7.66
C THR A 50 -5.68 10.14 -6.65
N ALA A 51 -6.73 10.85 -7.09
CA ALA A 51 -7.59 11.63 -6.20
C ALA A 51 -8.31 10.74 -5.16
N ALA A 52 -8.81 9.57 -5.59
CA ALA A 52 -9.44 8.61 -4.69
C ALA A 52 -8.43 8.06 -3.66
N LEU A 53 -7.21 7.71 -4.09
CA LEU A 53 -6.16 7.23 -3.21
C LEU A 53 -5.70 8.29 -2.20
N GLN A 54 -5.58 9.56 -2.61
CA GLN A 54 -5.28 10.65 -1.68
C GLN A 54 -6.32 10.74 -0.56
N ARG A 55 -7.60 10.54 -0.89
CA ARG A 55 -8.69 10.57 0.08
C ARG A 55 -8.71 9.34 0.98
N VAL A 56 -8.48 8.15 0.42
CA VAL A 56 -8.42 6.88 1.16
C VAL A 56 -7.25 6.86 2.15
N LEU A 57 -6.07 7.31 1.73
CA LEU A 57 -4.87 7.33 2.57
C LEU A 57 -4.87 8.48 3.59
N GLY A 58 -5.57 9.57 3.30
CA GLY A 58 -5.74 10.70 4.21
C GLY A 58 -4.43 11.44 4.55
N ILE A 59 -4.42 12.18 5.66
CA ILE A 59 -3.26 12.97 6.09
C ILE A 59 -2.11 12.06 6.49
N HIS A 60 -2.37 11.05 7.32
CA HIS A 60 -1.44 10.02 7.74
C HIS A 60 -2.21 8.89 8.42
N GLY A 61 -1.78 7.65 8.26
CA GLY A 61 -2.35 6.50 8.94
C GLY A 61 -1.44 5.29 8.91
N GLY A 62 -1.85 4.22 9.58
CA GLY A 62 -1.08 2.98 9.63
C GLY A 62 -1.84 1.83 10.27
N SER A 63 -1.31 0.63 10.07
CA SER A 63 -1.84 -0.61 10.62
C SER A 63 -0.70 -1.57 10.93
N GLY A 64 -0.80 -2.30 12.03
CA GLY A 64 0.20 -3.29 12.42
C GLY A 64 -0.25 -4.10 13.63
N ALA A 65 0.21 -5.33 13.70
CA ALA A 65 0.02 -6.24 14.83
C ALA A 65 1.26 -7.14 14.98
N ARG A 66 1.47 -7.72 16.16
CA ARG A 66 2.60 -8.64 16.38
C ARG A 66 2.54 -9.79 15.38
N GLY A 67 3.66 -10.03 14.67
CA GLY A 67 3.78 -11.10 13.67
C GLY A 67 3.16 -10.77 12.30
N CYS A 68 2.63 -9.57 12.12
CA CYS A 68 2.06 -9.09 10.86
C CYS A 68 2.96 -8.00 10.23
N LEU A 69 2.79 -7.78 8.93
CA LEU A 69 3.34 -6.61 8.26
C LEU A 69 2.82 -5.33 8.91
N HIS A 70 3.74 -4.44 9.24
CA HIS A 70 3.47 -3.07 9.63
C HIS A 70 3.40 -2.21 8.38
N VAL A 71 2.38 -1.36 8.32
CA VAL A 71 2.11 -0.47 7.20
C VAL A 71 1.88 0.93 7.75
N GLU A 72 2.54 1.92 7.16
CA GLU A 72 2.23 3.33 7.33
C GLU A 72 1.97 3.95 5.96
N TYR A 73 1.14 4.98 5.91
CA TYR A 73 0.79 5.62 4.65
C TYR A 73 0.45 7.10 4.79
N GLN A 74 0.54 7.79 3.66
CA GLN A 74 0.25 9.21 3.53
C GLN A 74 -0.38 9.48 2.16
N GLY A 75 -1.50 10.21 2.12
CA GLY A 75 -2.14 10.62 0.87
C GLY A 75 -1.27 11.60 0.07
N ALA A 76 -0.55 12.49 0.76
CA ALA A 76 0.41 13.38 0.10
C ALA A 76 1.55 12.58 -0.56
N GLY A 77 1.62 12.62 -1.89
CA GLY A 77 2.57 11.84 -2.68
C GLY A 77 2.28 10.34 -2.72
N LEU A 78 1.10 9.89 -2.29
CA LEU A 78 0.65 8.49 -2.30
C LEU A 78 1.68 7.52 -1.70
N LYS A 79 2.25 7.89 -0.55
CA LYS A 79 3.38 7.18 0.06
C LYS A 79 2.89 6.04 0.93
N ILE A 80 3.52 4.87 0.80
CA ILE A 80 3.26 3.71 1.64
C ILE A 80 4.62 3.12 2.07
N TRP A 81 4.77 2.90 3.37
CA TRP A 81 5.88 2.20 4.00
C TRP A 81 5.40 0.85 4.47
N VAL A 82 6.12 -0.20 4.12
CA VAL A 82 5.85 -1.58 4.52
C VAL A 82 7.09 -2.10 5.25
N SER A 83 6.90 -2.84 6.35
CA SER A 83 8.01 -3.45 7.09
C SER A 83 7.55 -4.66 7.91
N TRP A 84 8.46 -5.61 8.11
CA TRP A 84 8.28 -6.71 9.08
C TRP A 84 8.58 -6.28 10.52
N ALA A 85 9.29 -5.16 10.70
CA ALA A 85 9.50 -4.51 11.98
C ALA A 85 8.55 -3.31 12.14
N LEU A 86 8.44 -2.77 13.36
CA LEU A 86 7.76 -1.48 13.58
C LEU A 86 8.27 -0.45 12.56
N VAL A 87 7.36 0.04 11.73
CA VAL A 87 7.69 1.11 10.79
C VAL A 87 7.95 2.36 11.63
N ASN A 88 9.05 3.04 11.32
CA ASN A 88 9.25 4.43 11.67
C ASN A 88 9.57 5.14 10.35
N ASN A 89 8.63 5.92 9.84
CA ASN A 89 8.82 6.69 8.61
C ASN A 89 9.88 7.80 8.74
N TYR A 90 10.32 8.13 9.95
CA TYR A 90 11.33 9.16 10.18
C TYR A 90 12.70 8.69 9.66
N GLY A 91 13.10 9.25 8.51
CA GLY A 91 14.41 9.00 7.89
C GLY A 91 14.47 7.81 6.91
N ARG A 92 13.37 7.08 6.67
CA ARG A 92 13.32 6.02 5.64
C ARG A 92 12.47 6.45 4.43
N PRO A 93 12.94 6.22 3.20
CA PRO A 93 12.13 6.47 2.02
C PRO A 93 10.91 5.53 2.00
N PRO A 94 9.79 5.94 1.38
CA PRO A 94 8.63 5.08 1.23
C PRO A 94 8.95 3.85 0.38
N THR A 95 8.32 2.73 0.69
CA THR A 95 8.45 1.48 -0.08
C THR A 95 7.88 1.67 -1.48
N VAL A 96 6.74 2.37 -1.59
CA VAL A 96 6.13 2.79 -2.86
C VAL A 96 5.55 4.20 -2.72
N GLN A 97 5.57 4.97 -3.81
CA GLN A 97 5.06 6.34 -3.84
C GLN A 97 4.63 6.76 -5.26
N GLY A 98 3.77 7.77 -5.34
CA GLY A 98 3.35 8.41 -6.60
C GLY A 98 2.70 7.41 -7.57
N GLN A 99 3.07 7.50 -8.85
CA GLN A 99 2.52 6.66 -9.91
C GLN A 99 2.69 5.16 -9.63
N ARG A 100 3.81 4.75 -9.01
CA ARG A 100 4.01 3.34 -8.65
C ARG A 100 2.94 2.81 -7.69
N THR A 101 2.42 3.68 -6.82
CA THR A 101 1.29 3.32 -5.95
C THR A 101 0.01 3.16 -6.77
N VAL A 102 -0.25 4.04 -7.73
CA VAL A 102 -1.39 3.97 -8.66
C VAL A 102 -1.35 2.66 -9.45
N ASP A 103 -0.22 2.34 -10.07
CA ASP A 103 -0.03 1.12 -10.87
C ASP A 103 -0.25 -0.15 -10.04
N LEU A 104 0.28 -0.20 -8.82
CA LEU A 104 0.10 -1.35 -7.92
C LEU A 104 -1.35 -1.49 -7.48
N VAL A 105 -2.02 -0.41 -7.13
CA VAL A 105 -3.44 -0.44 -6.75
C VAL A 105 -4.28 -0.92 -7.92
N ARG A 106 -4.00 -0.41 -9.13
CA ARG A 106 -4.66 -0.84 -10.36
C ARG A 106 -4.55 -2.35 -10.56
N MET A 107 -3.35 -2.90 -10.38
CA MET A 107 -3.10 -4.34 -10.44
C MET A 107 -3.79 -5.14 -9.31
N ILE A 108 -3.79 -4.61 -8.08
CA ILE A 108 -4.35 -5.28 -6.89
C ILE A 108 -5.86 -5.46 -6.95
N TYR A 109 -6.57 -4.47 -7.53
CA TYR A 109 -8.02 -4.42 -7.62
C TYR A 109 -8.56 -4.59 -9.05
N ASP A 110 -7.68 -4.86 -10.01
CA ASP A 110 -8.01 -5.04 -11.43
C ASP A 110 -8.85 -3.88 -12.00
N ILE A 111 -8.42 -2.64 -11.75
CA ILE A 111 -9.17 -1.43 -12.13
C ILE A 111 -8.91 -1.09 -13.61
N PRO A 112 -9.91 -1.09 -14.49
CA PRO A 112 -9.72 -0.70 -15.88
C PRO A 112 -9.28 0.77 -16.01
N ASP A 113 -8.44 1.07 -17.01
CA ASP A 113 -8.14 2.45 -17.40
C ASP A 113 -8.97 2.81 -18.65
N PRO A 114 -10.03 3.64 -18.52
CA PRO A 114 -10.85 4.04 -19.64
C PRO A 114 -10.09 4.91 -20.66
N SER A 115 -9.00 5.57 -20.26
CA SER A 115 -8.13 6.32 -21.18
C SER A 115 -7.28 5.42 -22.05
N ASN A 116 -7.07 4.16 -21.63
CA ASN A 116 -6.36 3.13 -22.39
C ASN A 116 -7.31 2.31 -23.28
N ALA A 117 -8.52 2.83 -23.55
CA ALA A 117 -9.34 2.34 -24.65
C ALA A 117 -8.61 2.65 -25.96
N GLN A 118 -7.65 1.78 -26.33
CA GLN A 118 -7.25 1.65 -27.70
C GLN A 118 -8.54 1.51 -28.50
N ALA A 119 -8.75 2.47 -29.39
CA ALA A 119 -9.83 2.46 -30.35
C ALA A 119 -10.00 1.04 -30.88
N SER A 120 -11.13 0.40 -30.59
CA SER A 120 -11.68 -0.60 -31.49
C SER A 120 -11.98 0.12 -32.81
N LEU A 121 -10.92 0.39 -33.56
CA LEU A 121 -10.99 0.39 -35.01
C LEU A 121 -11.32 -1.07 -35.34
N PHE A 122 -12.58 -1.29 -35.69
CA PHE A 122 -13.15 -2.26 -36.64
C PHE A 122 -14.55 -2.69 -36.20
#